data_AF-A0A9E4D9E0-F1
#
_entry.id   AF-A0A9E4D9E0-F1
#
_cell.length_a   1.000
_cell.length_b   1.000
_cell.length_c   1.000
_cell.angle_alpha   90.00
_cell.angle_beta   90.00
_cell.angle_gamma   90.00
#
_symmetry.space_group_name_H-M   'P 1'
#
loop_
_entity.id
_entity.type
_entity.pdbx_description
1 polymer ?
#
loop_
_entity_poly.entity_id
_entity_poly.type
_entity_poly.pdbx_seq_one_letter_code
_entity_poly.pdbx_strand_id
1 'polypeptide(L)' 'MKVGTIVDVCIVGSGAGGGVMAAELARAGIEVVLLERGPERNTVD' A
#
# COMPACT_ATOMS: atom_id res chain seq x y z
N MET A 1 2.97 -7.94 -6.26
CA MET A 1 2.29 -9.16 -5.75
C MET A 1 1.79 -9.98 -6.93
N LYS A 2 1.66 -11.30 -6.78
CA LYS A 2 1.10 -12.13 -7.85
C LYS A 2 -0.43 -12.08 -7.77
N VAL A 3 -1.09 -12.25 -8.91
CA VAL A 3 -2.55 -12.43 -8.92
C VAL A 3 -2.89 -13.69 -8.15
N GLY A 4 -3.91 -13.62 -7.29
CA GLY A 4 -4.32 -14.73 -6.42
C GLY A 4 -3.50 -14.86 -5.13
N THR A 5 -2.59 -13.93 -4.84
CA THR A 5 -1.98 -13.83 -3.50
C THR A 5 -3.03 -13.38 -2.49
N ILE A 6 -3.24 -14.18 -1.43
CA ILE A 6 -4.01 -13.78 -0.25
C ILE A 6 -3.10 -12.92 0.63
N VAL A 7 -3.65 -11.86 1.21
CA VAL A 7 -2.99 -10.95 2.14
C VAL A 7 -3.90 -10.70 3.34
N ASP A 8 -3.34 -10.26 4.45
CA ASP A 8 -4.11 -9.96 5.65
C ASP A 8 -4.90 -8.65 5.50
N VAL A 9 -4.31 -7.65 4.84
CA VAL A 9 -4.90 -6.31 4.72
C VAL A 9 -4.79 -5.75 3.30
N CYS A 10 -5.90 -5.22 2.80
CA CYS A 10 -5.97 -4.42 1.57
C CYS A 10 -6.30 -2.96 1.92
N ILE A 11 -5.41 -2.04 1.52
CA ILE A 11 -5.59 -0.60 1.69
C ILE A 11 -5.85 0.02 0.31
N VAL A 12 -6.94 0.80 0.20
CA VAL A 12 -7.32 1.50 -1.02
C VAL A 12 -7.08 3.00 -0.85
N GLY A 13 -6.18 3.55 -1.64
CA GLY A 13 -5.70 4.94 -1.61
C GLY A 13 -4.31 5.06 -0.97
N SER A 14 -3.32 5.58 -1.71
CA SER A 14 -1.93 5.76 -1.24
C SER A 14 -1.62 7.20 -0.78
N GLY A 15 -2.64 7.95 -0.38
CA GLY A 15 -2.48 9.27 0.23
C GLY A 15 -1.86 9.22 1.63
N ALA A 16 -1.81 10.37 2.32
CA ALA A 16 -1.14 10.51 3.62
C ALA A 16 -1.58 9.46 4.66
N GLY A 17 -2.86 9.13 4.74
CA GLY A 17 -3.36 8.11 5.66
C GLY A 17 -3.00 6.68 5.24
N GLY A 18 -3.27 6.33 3.98
CA GLY A 18 -3.06 4.96 3.48
C GLY A 18 -1.59 4.56 3.40
N GLY A 19 -0.71 5.48 2.98
CA GLY A 19 0.73 5.24 2.94
C GLY A 19 1.33 5.05 4.34
N VAL A 20 0.94 5.86 5.32
CA VAL A 20 1.41 5.73 6.71
C VAL A 20 0.91 4.42 7.32
N MET A 21 -0.38 4.08 7.16
CA MET A 21 -0.93 2.82 7.65
C MET A 21 -0.23 1.61 7.02
N ALA A 22 -0.01 1.62 5.71
CA ALA A 22 0.71 0.55 5.01
C ALA A 22 2.13 0.38 5.57
N ALA A 23 2.85 1.48 5.79
CA ALA A 23 4.21 1.45 6.32
C ALA A 23 4.27 0.86 7.74
N GLU A 24 3.36 1.28 8.62
CA GLU A 24 3.31 0.77 10.00
C GLU A 24 2.94 -0.71 10.07
N LEU A 25 1.93 -1.14 9.31
CA LEU A 25 1.52 -2.55 9.26
C LEU A 25 2.62 -3.44 8.66
N ALA A 26 3.26 -2.99 7.58
CA ALA A 26 4.38 -3.72 6.99
C ALA A 26 5.57 -3.83 7.95
N ARG A 27 5.90 -2.77 8.71
CA ARG A 27 6.93 -2.80 9.76
C ARG A 27 6.59 -3.77 10.89
N ALA A 28 5.30 -3.95 11.18
CA ALA A 28 4.83 -4.95 12.13
C ALA A 28 4.83 -6.40 11.59
N GLY A 29 5.22 -6.61 10.32
CA GLY A 29 5.30 -7.93 9.69
C GLY A 29 3.97 -8.44 9.11
N ILE A 30 2.98 -7.56 8.94
CA ILE A 30 1.67 -7.91 8.36
C ILE A 30 1.76 -7.90 6.83
N GLU A 31 1.15 -8.87 6.16
CA GLU A 31 1.09 -8.86 4.70
C GLU A 31 0.03 -7.88 4.22
N VAL A 32 0.48 -6.81 3.55
CA VAL A 32 -0.38 -5.71 3.09
C VAL A 32 -0.26 -5.52 1.59
N VAL A 33 -1.40 -5.30 0.93
CA VAL A 33 -1.45 -4.71 -0.41
C VAL A 33 -1.99 -3.28 -0.33
N LEU A 34 -1.32 -2.35 -1.00
CA LEU A 34 -1.73 -0.96 -1.14
C LEU A 34 -2.06 -0.68 -2.61
N LEU A 35 -3.26 -0.17 -2.86
CA LEU A 35 -3.78 0.09 -4.21
C LEU A 35 -4.05 1.58 -4.38
N GLU A 36 -3.65 2.15 -5.52
CA GLU A 36 -3.92 3.53 -5.89
C GLU A 36 -4.39 3.57 -7.35
N ARG A 37 -5.35 4.46 -7.66
CA ARG A 37 -5.86 4.65 -9.03
C ARG A 37 -4.88 5.49 -9.86
N GLY A 38 -4.27 6.50 -9.23
CA GLY A 38 -3.36 7.42 -9.88
C GLY A 38 -2.02 6.79 -10.30
N PRO A 39 -1.25 7.46 -11.17
CA PRO A 39 0.11 7.05 -11.47
C PRO A 39 1.00 7.24 -10.23
N GLU A 40 2.15 6.56 -10.23
CA GLU A 40 3.21 6.85 -9.27
C GLU A 40 3.64 8.32 -9.42
N ARG A 41 3.70 9.03 -8.30
CA ARG A 41 4.21 10.39 -8.20
C ARG A 41 5.54 10.34 -7.49
N ASN A 42 6.50 11.12 -7.96
CA ASN A 42 7.77 11.29 -7.29
C ASN A 42 7.90 12.77 -6.90
N THR A 43 9.11 13.26 -6.73
CA THR A 43 9.36 14.68 -6.41
C THR A 43 10.14 15.36 -7.53
N VAL A 44 10.27 14.69 -8.69
CA VAL A 44 10.99 15.19 -9.86
C VAL A 44 10.06 15.53 -11.02
N ASP A 45 8.79 15.17 -10.91
CA ASP A 45 7.69 15.65 -11.75
C ASP A 45 7.29 17.11 -11.46
#